data_AF-A0A7W0ZWH5-F1
#
_entry.id   AF-A0A7W0ZWH5-F1
#
_cell.length_a   1.000
_cell.length_b   1.000
_cell.length_c   1.000
_cell.angle_alpha   90.00
_cell.angle_beta   90.00
_cell.angle_gamma   90.00
#
_symmetry.space_group_name_H-M   'P 1'
#
loop_
_entity.id
_entity.type
_entity.pdbx_description
1 polymer ?
#
loop_
_entity_poly.entity_id
_entity_poly.type
_entity_poly.pdbx_seq_one_letter_code
_entity_poly.pdbx_strand_id
1 'polypeptide(L)'
;ANAQCTGGPAAGTCLDGGVARPTVAPAIGDLVITEVMPNPSAVSDTTGEWFEVLVTRDVDLNGVGLDRAGDTSGPVIVSQPSCVRVTSGSRLVFAKSADGVMNGGLPPITATFSFSLIDGTVAVPGDVQLVMGTTILDSITWTSSTTGASHQSDPDFETVTDNDLVANRCTATVAYGAGDLGTPGLANTQCAALPPPGMCDDGGTIRPLIKPLPTQLVITELLANPANVVNFTDAQREWFEIQNTGVTAFDLNELELARTGANGNVIQSALCKSVEAGGFALFARSADPDVNAMLPTVDATFTFALVDTTGNIEVRDGATILDVITYPSVTSATAKQLDPDSATVIGNDTATNFCNATAPYGDASNTGTPRAANAQCP
;
A
#
# COMPACT_ATOMS: atom_id res chain seq x y z
N ALA A 1 -20.43 -47.34 -34.95
CA ALA A 1 -19.17 -46.63 -35.17
C ALA A 1 -19.01 -45.62 -34.05
N ASN A 2 -18.02 -45.79 -33.16
CA ASN A 2 -17.69 -44.74 -32.18
C ASN A 2 -17.04 -43.59 -32.95
N ALA A 3 -17.61 -42.39 -32.84
CA ALA A 3 -16.99 -41.19 -33.37
C ALA A 3 -15.59 -41.07 -32.75
N GLN A 4 -14.57 -40.96 -33.61
CA GLN A 4 -13.21 -40.72 -33.17
C GLN A 4 -13.18 -39.42 -32.36
N CYS A 5 -12.57 -39.44 -31.18
CA CYS A 5 -12.22 -38.21 -30.48
C CYS A 5 -11.28 -37.41 -31.39
N THR A 6 -11.80 -36.41 -32.07
CA THR A 6 -10.98 -35.39 -32.72
C THR A 6 -10.16 -34.75 -31.61
N GLY A 7 -8.82 -34.82 -31.72
CA GLY A 7 -7.91 -34.15 -30.78
C GLY A 7 -8.32 -32.69 -30.60
N GLY A 8 -8.08 -32.16 -29.39
CA GLY A 8 -8.39 -30.76 -29.08
C GLY A 8 -7.81 -29.78 -30.10
N PRO A 9 -8.31 -28.53 -30.12
CA PRO A 9 -7.84 -27.52 -31.07
C PRO A 9 -6.31 -27.36 -31.00
N ALA A 10 -5.69 -27.12 -32.16
CA ALA A 10 -4.25 -26.88 -32.27
C ALA A 10 -3.85 -25.61 -31.48
N ALA A 11 -2.57 -25.48 -31.11
CA ALA A 11 -2.06 -24.29 -30.43
C ALA A 11 -2.44 -23.01 -31.20
N GLY A 12 -2.96 -21.99 -30.49
CA GLY A 12 -3.46 -20.75 -31.09
C GLY A 12 -4.82 -20.88 -31.78
N THR A 13 -5.56 -21.97 -31.55
CA THR A 13 -6.93 -22.15 -32.03
C THR A 13 -7.86 -22.54 -30.88
N CYS A 14 -9.15 -22.25 -31.03
CA CYS A 14 -10.19 -22.62 -30.07
C CYS A 14 -11.50 -22.92 -30.81
N LEU A 15 -12.43 -23.60 -30.13
CA LEU A 15 -13.74 -23.92 -30.67
C LEU A 15 -14.74 -22.79 -30.41
N ASP A 16 -15.35 -22.27 -31.47
CA ASP A 16 -16.41 -21.27 -31.42
C ASP A 16 -17.69 -21.88 -32.03
N GLY A 17 -18.70 -22.13 -31.21
CA GLY A 17 -19.89 -22.87 -31.63
C GLY A 17 -19.59 -24.27 -32.18
N GLY A 18 -18.48 -24.90 -31.74
CA GLY A 18 -18.02 -26.20 -32.24
C GLY A 18 -17.16 -26.15 -33.51
N VAL A 19 -16.91 -24.95 -34.06
CA VAL A 19 -16.03 -24.75 -35.22
C VAL A 19 -14.68 -24.22 -34.75
N ALA A 20 -13.60 -24.87 -35.15
CA ALA A 20 -12.25 -24.40 -34.83
C ALA A 20 -11.92 -23.11 -35.59
N ARG A 21 -11.45 -22.09 -34.88
CA ARG A 21 -10.89 -20.85 -35.45
C ARG A 21 -9.62 -20.43 -34.72
N PRO A 22 -8.77 -19.58 -35.33
CA PRO A 22 -7.67 -18.95 -34.61
C PRO A 22 -8.17 -18.13 -33.40
N THR A 23 -7.39 -18.13 -32.32
CA THR A 23 -7.62 -17.24 -31.18
C THR A 23 -7.26 -15.81 -31.57
N VAL A 24 -8.03 -14.85 -31.06
CA VAL A 24 -7.72 -13.42 -31.08
C VAL A 24 -6.95 -13.11 -29.81
N ALA A 25 -5.64 -13.37 -29.82
CA ALA A 25 -4.79 -13.14 -28.66
C ALA A 25 -4.76 -11.64 -28.27
N PRO A 26 -4.72 -11.32 -26.96
CA PRO A 26 -4.51 -9.96 -26.49
C PRO A 26 -3.09 -9.48 -26.76
N ALA A 27 -2.96 -8.20 -27.07
CA ALA A 27 -1.71 -7.44 -27.09
C ALA A 27 -1.59 -6.58 -25.81
N ILE A 28 -0.42 -5.98 -25.60
CA ILE A 28 -0.22 -4.98 -24.54
C ILE A 28 -1.25 -3.85 -24.72
N GLY A 29 -1.94 -3.50 -23.64
CA GLY A 29 -3.02 -2.51 -23.64
C GLY A 29 -4.42 -3.10 -23.84
N ASP A 30 -4.57 -4.35 -24.30
CA ASP A 30 -5.88 -5.00 -24.50
C ASP A 30 -6.54 -5.45 -23.17
N LEU A 31 -5.73 -5.69 -22.15
CA LEU A 31 -6.11 -6.14 -20.81
C LEU A 31 -5.38 -5.26 -19.79
N VAL A 32 -6.12 -4.66 -18.85
CA VAL A 32 -5.58 -3.77 -17.81
C VAL A 32 -6.03 -4.27 -16.45
N ILE A 33 -5.11 -4.52 -15.53
CA ILE A 33 -5.38 -4.84 -14.13
C ILE A 33 -5.86 -3.55 -13.44
N THR A 34 -7.03 -3.62 -12.83
CA THR A 34 -7.73 -2.45 -12.29
C THR A 34 -8.02 -2.55 -10.80
N GLU A 35 -8.05 -3.75 -10.24
CA GLU A 35 -8.30 -3.92 -8.80
C GLU A 35 -7.65 -5.20 -8.27
N VAL A 36 -7.12 -5.17 -7.05
CA VAL A 36 -6.47 -6.33 -6.40
C VAL A 36 -6.81 -6.40 -4.92
N MET A 37 -7.28 -7.57 -4.47
CA MET A 37 -7.49 -7.88 -3.05
C MET A 37 -6.47 -8.92 -2.58
N PRO A 38 -5.33 -8.50 -2.01
CA PRO A 38 -4.32 -9.41 -1.48
C PRO A 38 -4.59 -9.87 -0.03
N ASN A 39 -5.29 -9.05 0.78
CA ASN A 39 -5.53 -9.30 2.21
C ASN A 39 -7.03 -9.21 2.55
N PRO A 40 -7.85 -10.19 2.12
CA PRO A 40 -9.28 -10.25 2.47
C PRO A 40 -9.50 -10.44 3.98
N SER A 41 -10.57 -9.86 4.53
CA SER A 41 -10.93 -10.03 5.95
C SER A 41 -12.16 -10.93 6.15
N ALA A 42 -13.04 -10.99 5.16
CA ALA A 42 -14.28 -11.76 5.24
C ALA A 42 -14.04 -13.28 5.19
N VAL A 43 -12.97 -13.71 4.50
CA VAL A 43 -12.47 -15.07 4.44
C VAL A 43 -10.93 -15.03 4.40
N SER A 44 -10.25 -16.16 4.67
CA SER A 44 -8.78 -16.21 4.65
C SER A 44 -8.18 -15.93 3.28
N ASP A 45 -6.95 -15.42 3.22
CA ASP A 45 -6.19 -15.13 1.99
C ASP A 45 -6.09 -16.33 1.05
N THR A 46 -5.98 -17.54 1.60
CA THR A 46 -5.97 -18.78 0.81
C THR A 46 -7.22 -18.99 -0.04
N THR A 47 -8.28 -18.24 0.24
CA THR A 47 -9.61 -18.35 -0.39
C THR A 47 -10.07 -17.01 -0.99
N GLY A 48 -9.88 -15.89 -0.29
CA GLY A 48 -10.48 -14.60 -0.64
C GLY A 48 -9.62 -13.72 -1.52
N GLU A 49 -8.41 -14.12 -1.89
CA GLU A 49 -7.56 -13.34 -2.80
C GLU A 49 -8.16 -13.31 -4.21
N TRP A 50 -8.22 -12.12 -4.81
CA TRP A 50 -8.71 -11.91 -6.18
C TRP A 50 -8.09 -10.68 -6.84
N PHE A 51 -8.19 -10.60 -8.17
CA PHE A 51 -7.89 -9.39 -8.92
C PHE A 51 -8.84 -9.24 -10.11
N GLU A 52 -9.00 -8.01 -10.58
CA GLU A 52 -9.86 -7.62 -11.69
C GLU A 52 -9.07 -7.08 -12.87
N VAL A 53 -9.54 -7.43 -14.07
CA VAL A 53 -9.00 -6.96 -15.34
C VAL A 53 -10.09 -6.29 -16.18
N LEU A 54 -9.86 -5.06 -16.61
CA LEU A 54 -10.61 -4.38 -17.66
C LEU A 54 -10.15 -4.85 -19.03
N VAL A 55 -11.09 -5.27 -19.86
CA VAL A 55 -10.87 -5.59 -21.26
C VAL A 55 -11.06 -4.34 -22.09
N THR A 56 -10.03 -3.87 -22.80
CA THR A 56 -10.14 -2.67 -23.65
C THR A 56 -10.39 -3.04 -25.11
N ARG A 57 -10.12 -4.29 -25.50
CA ARG A 57 -10.36 -4.82 -26.85
C ARG A 57 -10.98 -6.21 -26.82
N ASP A 58 -11.81 -6.46 -27.82
CA ASP A 58 -12.34 -7.77 -28.14
C ASP A 58 -11.24 -8.83 -28.39
N VAL A 59 -11.07 -9.75 -27.44
CA VAL A 59 -10.02 -10.80 -27.43
C VAL A 59 -10.54 -12.15 -26.95
N ASP A 60 -9.75 -13.21 -27.15
CA ASP A 60 -9.92 -14.51 -26.50
C ASP A 60 -8.85 -14.68 -25.42
N LEU A 61 -9.24 -15.07 -24.20
CA LEU A 61 -8.31 -15.29 -23.09
C LEU A 61 -7.52 -16.60 -23.19
N ASN A 62 -7.80 -17.44 -24.18
CA ASN A 62 -7.10 -18.71 -24.35
C ASN A 62 -5.59 -18.48 -24.52
N GLY A 63 -4.80 -18.97 -23.55
CA GLY A 63 -3.35 -18.82 -23.53
C GLY A 63 -2.84 -17.67 -22.68
N VAL A 64 -3.71 -16.80 -22.15
CA VAL A 64 -3.33 -15.79 -21.16
C VAL A 64 -2.92 -16.49 -19.88
N GLY A 65 -1.76 -16.11 -19.35
CA GLY A 65 -1.21 -16.58 -18.08
C GLY A 65 -1.45 -15.56 -16.98
N LEU A 66 -1.84 -16.05 -15.81
CA LEU A 66 -1.95 -15.30 -14.56
C LEU A 66 -0.75 -15.67 -13.70
N ASP A 67 -0.02 -14.70 -13.19
CA ASP A 67 1.28 -14.99 -12.58
C ASP A 67 1.74 -13.93 -11.58
N ARG A 68 2.84 -14.26 -10.90
CA ARG A 68 3.65 -13.30 -10.14
C ARG A 68 5.05 -13.18 -10.70
N ALA A 69 5.53 -11.95 -10.78
CA ALA A 69 6.83 -11.61 -11.29
C ALA A 69 7.94 -12.28 -10.46
N GLY A 70 8.74 -13.12 -11.13
CA GLY A 70 9.94 -13.71 -10.53
C GLY A 70 9.65 -14.80 -9.50
N ASP A 71 8.43 -15.33 -9.44
CA ASP A 71 8.15 -16.52 -8.65
C ASP A 71 8.78 -17.78 -9.30
N THR A 72 8.80 -18.89 -8.57
CA THR A 72 9.36 -20.16 -9.08
C THR A 72 8.34 -21.04 -9.80
N SER A 73 7.08 -20.63 -9.81
CA SER A 73 5.99 -21.33 -10.47
C SER A 73 5.92 -20.85 -11.93
N GLY A 74 5.28 -21.65 -12.79
CA GLY A 74 4.89 -21.15 -14.10
C GLY A 74 3.56 -20.39 -13.98
N PRO A 75 3.24 -19.54 -14.97
CA PRO A 75 1.95 -18.87 -15.03
C PRO A 75 0.80 -19.88 -15.06
N VAL A 76 -0.31 -19.55 -14.41
CA VAL A 76 -1.57 -20.29 -14.53
C VAL A 76 -2.23 -19.91 -15.85
N ILE A 77 -2.20 -20.83 -16.82
CA ILE A 77 -2.72 -20.57 -18.17
C ILE A 77 -4.23 -20.81 -18.25
N VAL A 78 -4.97 -19.83 -18.75
CA VAL A 78 -6.36 -19.99 -19.16
C VAL A 78 -6.43 -20.89 -20.39
N SER A 79 -6.69 -22.18 -20.16
CA SER A 79 -6.70 -23.22 -21.19
C SER A 79 -8.07 -23.88 -21.27
N GLN A 80 -8.86 -23.48 -22.27
CA GLN A 80 -10.16 -24.05 -22.56
C GLN A 80 -10.22 -24.54 -24.03
N PRO A 81 -10.92 -25.65 -24.32
CA PRO A 81 -11.14 -26.07 -25.70
C PRO A 81 -11.99 -25.06 -26.48
N SER A 82 -12.97 -24.45 -25.82
CA SER A 82 -13.79 -23.39 -26.40
C SER A 82 -13.10 -22.03 -26.27
N CYS A 83 -13.43 -21.13 -27.18
CA CYS A 83 -12.95 -19.75 -27.10
C CYS A 83 -13.52 -19.06 -25.86
N VAL A 84 -12.64 -18.56 -24.99
CA VAL A 84 -12.98 -17.72 -23.84
C VAL A 84 -13.02 -16.28 -24.33
N ARG A 85 -14.07 -15.98 -25.10
CA ARG A 85 -14.24 -14.69 -25.75
C ARG A 85 -14.70 -13.63 -24.74
N VAL A 86 -14.01 -12.51 -24.69
CA VAL A 86 -14.35 -11.36 -23.81
C VAL A 86 -14.37 -10.06 -24.61
N THR A 87 -15.34 -9.20 -24.34
CA THR A 87 -15.59 -8.00 -25.14
C THR A 87 -15.02 -6.74 -24.47
N SER A 88 -14.64 -5.77 -25.28
CA SER A 88 -14.24 -4.44 -24.80
C SER A 88 -15.28 -3.87 -23.82
N GLY A 89 -14.79 -3.28 -22.73
CA GLY A 89 -15.56 -2.75 -21.61
C GLY A 89 -15.95 -3.78 -20.54
N SER A 90 -15.71 -5.08 -20.74
CA SER A 90 -15.99 -6.08 -19.70
C SER A 90 -14.93 -6.05 -18.60
N ARG A 91 -15.37 -6.24 -17.35
CA ARG A 91 -14.51 -6.42 -16.18
C ARG A 91 -14.53 -7.88 -15.74
N LEU A 92 -13.34 -8.45 -15.63
CA LEU A 92 -13.13 -9.87 -15.43
C LEU A 92 -12.51 -10.10 -14.06
N VAL A 93 -13.21 -10.86 -13.21
CA VAL A 93 -12.72 -11.20 -11.88
C VAL A 93 -12.01 -12.56 -11.91
N PHE A 94 -10.80 -12.61 -11.37
CA PHE A 94 -9.99 -13.83 -11.19
C PHE A 94 -9.81 -14.08 -9.70
N ALA A 95 -9.96 -15.33 -9.23
CA ALA A 95 -9.97 -15.63 -7.80
C ALA A 95 -9.38 -17.03 -7.49
N LYS A 96 -9.27 -17.38 -6.20
CA LYS A 96 -8.79 -18.71 -5.77
C LYS A 96 -9.79 -19.85 -6.01
N SER A 97 -11.09 -19.58 -5.89
CA SER A 97 -12.17 -20.53 -6.16
C SER A 97 -13.06 -20.06 -7.30
N ALA A 98 -13.66 -21.00 -8.04
CA ALA A 98 -14.72 -20.67 -8.99
C ALA A 98 -16.07 -20.42 -8.29
N ASP A 99 -16.20 -20.78 -7.01
CA ASP A 99 -17.38 -20.52 -6.19
C ASP A 99 -17.25 -19.15 -5.50
N GLY A 100 -17.96 -18.15 -6.04
CA GLY A 100 -17.95 -16.79 -5.50
C GLY A 100 -18.43 -16.69 -4.05
N VAL A 101 -19.27 -17.61 -3.57
CA VAL A 101 -19.72 -17.63 -2.16
C VAL A 101 -18.56 -17.98 -1.23
N MET A 102 -17.69 -18.90 -1.64
CA MET A 102 -16.49 -19.25 -0.86
C MET A 102 -15.48 -18.11 -0.80
N ASN A 103 -15.44 -17.26 -1.84
CA ASN A 103 -14.52 -16.12 -1.92
C ASN A 103 -15.09 -14.85 -1.26
N GLY A 104 -15.90 -14.96 -0.21
CA GLY A 104 -16.47 -13.80 0.45
C GLY A 104 -17.58 -13.09 -0.33
N GLY A 105 -18.21 -13.76 -1.31
CA GLY A 105 -19.36 -13.23 -2.05
C GLY A 105 -19.00 -12.48 -3.35
N LEU A 106 -17.95 -12.93 -4.04
CA LEU A 106 -17.56 -12.39 -5.35
C LEU A 106 -18.63 -12.65 -6.44
N PRO A 107 -18.70 -11.78 -7.48
CA PRO A 107 -19.49 -12.02 -8.69
C PRO A 107 -18.93 -13.23 -9.49
N PRO A 108 -19.52 -13.57 -10.66
CA PRO A 108 -19.00 -14.67 -11.49
C PRO A 108 -17.49 -14.56 -11.79
N ILE A 109 -16.79 -15.67 -11.56
CA ILE A 109 -15.33 -15.76 -11.71
C ILE A 109 -14.96 -16.20 -13.13
N THR A 110 -14.03 -15.48 -13.74
CA THR A 110 -13.55 -15.69 -15.12
C THR A 110 -12.63 -16.90 -15.21
N ALA A 111 -11.62 -16.95 -14.34
CA ALA A 111 -10.72 -18.09 -14.18
C ALA A 111 -10.12 -18.09 -12.77
N THR A 112 -9.57 -19.23 -12.36
CA THR A 112 -8.95 -19.39 -11.05
C THR A 112 -7.44 -19.37 -11.12
N PHE A 113 -6.78 -18.92 -10.05
CA PHE A 113 -5.32 -19.02 -9.87
C PHE A 113 -4.96 -19.68 -8.53
N SER A 114 -3.70 -20.11 -8.39
CA SER A 114 -3.22 -20.86 -7.21
C SER A 114 -2.08 -20.19 -6.43
N PHE A 115 -1.38 -19.22 -7.03
CA PHE A 115 -0.35 -18.43 -6.33
C PHE A 115 -0.99 -17.51 -5.27
N SER A 116 -0.22 -17.00 -4.31
CA SER A 116 -0.68 -15.98 -3.36
C SER A 116 -0.21 -14.60 -3.79
N LEU A 117 -1.12 -13.62 -3.74
CA LEU A 117 -0.87 -12.23 -4.11
C LEU A 117 0.07 -11.53 -3.13
N ILE A 118 0.03 -11.93 -1.86
CA ILE A 118 0.75 -11.37 -0.70
C ILE A 118 0.49 -9.89 -0.45
N ASP A 119 0.47 -9.50 0.83
CA ASP A 119 0.23 -8.13 1.26
C ASP A 119 1.27 -7.13 0.75
N GLY A 120 2.48 -7.62 0.48
CA GLY A 120 3.62 -6.83 0.08
C GLY A 120 4.27 -6.08 1.24
N THR A 121 5.56 -5.85 1.09
CA THR A 121 6.38 -4.96 1.92
C THR A 121 7.30 -4.17 0.99
N VAL A 122 8.00 -3.17 1.50
CA VAL A 122 9.04 -2.47 0.72
C VAL A 122 10.16 -3.43 0.29
N ALA A 123 10.53 -4.36 1.17
CA ALA A 123 11.63 -5.31 0.91
C ALA A 123 11.20 -6.43 -0.04
N VAL A 124 9.93 -6.85 0.05
CA VAL A 124 9.32 -7.89 -0.79
C VAL A 124 7.95 -7.37 -1.23
N PRO A 125 7.87 -6.60 -2.32
CA PRO A 125 6.60 -6.10 -2.85
C PRO A 125 5.65 -7.23 -3.20
N GLY A 126 4.36 -6.98 -3.04
CA GLY A 126 3.31 -7.79 -3.66
C GLY A 126 3.16 -7.40 -5.12
N ASP A 127 2.69 -8.33 -5.93
CA ASP A 127 2.59 -8.14 -7.36
C ASP A 127 1.60 -9.12 -8.00
N VAL A 128 1.11 -8.76 -9.18
CA VAL A 128 0.39 -9.65 -10.09
C VAL A 128 0.61 -9.23 -11.53
N GLN A 129 0.75 -10.18 -12.44
CA GLN A 129 0.95 -9.93 -13.85
C GLN A 129 0.10 -10.82 -14.75
N LEU A 130 -0.29 -10.27 -15.90
CA LEU A 130 -0.87 -10.98 -17.02
C LEU A 130 0.21 -11.21 -18.06
N VAL A 131 0.37 -12.44 -18.55
CA VAL A 131 1.37 -12.80 -19.55
C VAL A 131 0.76 -13.52 -20.75
N MET A 132 1.38 -13.38 -21.92
CA MET A 132 1.11 -14.17 -23.11
C MET A 132 2.43 -14.71 -23.64
N GLY A 133 2.72 -15.98 -23.35
CA GLY A 133 4.05 -16.55 -23.59
C GLY A 133 5.11 -15.83 -22.75
N THR A 134 6.06 -15.15 -23.41
CA THR A 134 7.11 -14.36 -22.73
C THR A 134 6.79 -12.86 -22.63
N THR A 135 5.64 -12.43 -23.15
CA THR A 135 5.24 -11.02 -23.14
C THR A 135 4.39 -10.75 -21.91
N ILE A 136 4.80 -9.77 -21.10
CA ILE A 136 3.93 -9.20 -20.05
C ILE A 136 2.94 -8.28 -20.75
N LEU A 137 1.65 -8.56 -20.57
CA LEU A 137 0.56 -7.74 -21.08
C LEU A 137 0.29 -6.56 -20.15
N ASP A 138 0.31 -6.82 -18.85
CA ASP A 138 0.19 -5.85 -17.77
C ASP A 138 0.74 -6.43 -16.46
N SER A 139 1.23 -5.59 -15.55
CA SER A 139 1.76 -6.00 -14.25
C SER A 139 1.72 -4.84 -13.28
N ILE A 140 1.21 -5.06 -12.07
CA ILE A 140 1.22 -4.03 -11.02
C ILE A 140 1.88 -4.54 -9.74
N THR A 141 2.41 -3.60 -8.95
CA THR A 141 3.10 -3.90 -7.68
C THR A 141 2.59 -3.01 -6.55
N TRP A 142 2.67 -3.50 -5.31
CA TRP A 142 2.33 -2.75 -4.09
C TRP A 142 3.26 -3.12 -2.94
N THR A 143 3.43 -2.22 -1.98
CA THR A 143 4.35 -2.38 -0.85
C THR A 143 3.67 -2.58 0.49
N SER A 144 2.34 -2.57 0.51
CA SER A 144 1.50 -2.81 1.69
C SER A 144 0.06 -3.02 1.24
N SER A 145 -0.76 -3.62 2.09
CA SER A 145 -2.19 -3.82 1.84
C SER A 145 -3.02 -3.49 3.07
N THR A 146 -4.28 -3.12 2.86
CA THR A 146 -5.22 -2.86 3.94
C THR A 146 -6.10 -4.09 4.14
N THR A 147 -6.11 -4.65 5.35
CA THR A 147 -6.96 -5.80 5.69
C THR A 147 -8.43 -5.51 5.33
N GLY A 148 -9.01 -6.37 4.50
CA GLY A 148 -10.38 -6.29 4.03
C GLY A 148 -10.66 -5.22 2.99
N ALA A 149 -9.65 -4.62 2.35
CA ALA A 149 -9.85 -3.63 1.30
C ALA A 149 -8.88 -3.80 0.13
N SER A 150 -9.41 -3.74 -1.09
CA SER A 150 -8.61 -3.86 -2.32
C SER A 150 -7.82 -2.58 -2.62
N HIS A 151 -6.75 -2.75 -3.39
CA HIS A 151 -6.14 -1.68 -4.17
C HIS A 151 -6.96 -1.50 -5.45
N GLN A 152 -7.52 -0.32 -5.68
CA GLN A 152 -8.23 0.02 -6.92
C GLN A 152 -7.46 1.10 -7.70
N SER A 153 -7.42 0.98 -9.02
CA SER A 153 -7.02 2.05 -9.93
C SER A 153 -8.13 3.09 -10.05
N ASP A 154 -7.77 4.36 -10.14
CA ASP A 154 -8.71 5.42 -10.46
C ASP A 154 -9.30 5.18 -11.87
N PRO A 155 -10.64 5.21 -12.05
CA PRO A 155 -11.29 5.02 -13.34
C PRO A 155 -10.85 5.95 -14.47
N ASP A 156 -10.27 7.12 -14.17
CA ASP A 156 -9.72 8.04 -15.18
C ASP A 156 -8.33 7.60 -15.69
N PHE A 157 -7.73 6.60 -15.05
CA PHE A 157 -6.34 6.18 -15.23
C PHE A 157 -6.19 4.65 -15.41
N GLU A 158 -7.04 4.04 -16.25
CA GLU A 158 -7.07 2.59 -16.52
C GLU A 158 -6.31 2.20 -17.80
N THR A 159 -5.03 2.57 -17.88
CA THR A 159 -4.10 2.04 -18.89
C THR A 159 -3.02 1.19 -18.21
N VAL A 160 -2.38 0.29 -18.97
CA VAL A 160 -1.26 -0.56 -18.51
C VAL A 160 0.01 0.20 -18.08
N THR A 161 0.00 1.53 -18.18
CA THR A 161 1.09 2.38 -17.66
C THR A 161 0.62 3.30 -16.54
N ASP A 162 -0.65 3.69 -16.56
CA ASP A 162 -1.21 4.58 -15.56
C ASP A 162 -1.55 3.83 -14.26
N ASN A 163 -1.96 2.55 -14.35
CA ASN A 163 -2.23 1.68 -13.21
C ASN A 163 -0.97 1.33 -12.38
N ASP A 164 0.22 1.46 -12.98
CA ASP A 164 1.50 1.30 -12.28
C ASP A 164 1.77 2.42 -11.26
N LEU A 165 1.24 3.62 -11.55
CA LEU A 165 1.50 4.80 -10.75
C LEU A 165 0.72 4.72 -9.44
N VAL A 166 1.44 4.75 -8.31
CA VAL A 166 0.84 4.77 -6.97
C VAL A 166 -0.13 5.95 -6.81
N ALA A 167 0.14 7.08 -7.48
CA ALA A 167 -0.72 8.26 -7.44
C ALA A 167 -2.11 8.06 -8.10
N ASN A 168 -2.24 7.05 -8.96
CA ASN A 168 -3.47 6.71 -9.66
C ASN A 168 -4.20 5.53 -8.99
N ARG A 169 -3.76 5.12 -7.79
CA ARG A 169 -4.36 4.02 -7.03
C ARG A 169 -4.78 4.47 -5.65
N CYS A 170 -5.81 3.85 -5.12
CA CYS A 170 -6.29 4.10 -3.78
C CYS A 170 -6.90 2.84 -3.17
N THR A 171 -7.10 2.85 -1.85
CA THR A 171 -7.83 1.79 -1.16
C THR A 171 -9.32 1.90 -1.48
N ALA A 172 -9.97 0.78 -1.79
CA ALA A 172 -11.40 0.75 -2.04
C ALA A 172 -12.22 1.04 -0.77
N THR A 173 -13.40 1.61 -0.97
CA THR A 173 -14.29 2.06 0.12
C THR A 173 -15.70 1.48 0.05
N VAL A 174 -16.03 0.78 -1.04
CA VAL A 174 -17.37 0.24 -1.28
C VAL A 174 -17.42 -1.20 -0.80
N ALA A 175 -18.32 -1.53 0.12
CA ALA A 175 -18.48 -2.92 0.55
C ALA A 175 -19.09 -3.80 -0.56
N TYR A 176 -18.56 -5.01 -0.73
CA TYR A 176 -19.14 -6.07 -1.54
C TYR A 176 -19.32 -7.36 -0.72
N GLY A 177 -20.14 -8.27 -1.25
CA GLY A 177 -20.28 -9.63 -0.71
C GLY A 177 -20.51 -9.67 0.80
N ALA A 178 -19.58 -10.29 1.52
CA ALA A 178 -19.63 -10.53 2.96
C ALA A 178 -19.05 -9.38 3.82
N GLY A 179 -18.54 -8.30 3.22
CA GLY A 179 -18.16 -7.08 3.96
C GLY A 179 -16.79 -6.48 3.62
N ASP A 180 -15.96 -7.17 2.84
CA ASP A 180 -14.72 -6.59 2.32
C ASP A 180 -15.03 -5.42 1.37
N LEU A 181 -14.07 -4.51 1.19
CA LEU A 181 -14.19 -3.30 0.38
C LEU A 181 -13.54 -3.50 -0.99
N GLY A 182 -14.29 -3.21 -2.04
CA GLY A 182 -13.93 -3.38 -3.44
C GLY A 182 -15.12 -3.27 -4.38
N THR A 183 -14.85 -3.30 -5.67
CA THR A 183 -15.85 -3.18 -6.75
C THR A 183 -15.80 -4.33 -7.76
N PRO A 184 -15.67 -5.60 -7.33
CA PRO A 184 -15.47 -6.70 -8.26
C PRO A 184 -16.61 -6.80 -9.29
N GLY A 185 -16.23 -6.88 -10.55
CA GLY A 185 -17.11 -6.92 -11.73
C GLY A 185 -17.68 -5.56 -12.15
N LEU A 186 -17.32 -4.47 -11.49
CA LEU A 186 -17.85 -3.12 -11.70
C LEU A 186 -16.71 -2.09 -11.80
N ALA A 187 -17.01 -0.92 -12.36
CA ALA A 187 -16.03 0.15 -12.36
C ALA A 187 -15.67 0.57 -10.93
N ASN A 188 -14.37 0.78 -10.71
CA ASN A 188 -13.84 1.31 -9.47
C ASN A 188 -14.51 2.63 -9.10
N THR A 189 -14.49 2.94 -7.81
CA THR A 189 -14.86 4.29 -7.38
C THR A 189 -13.74 5.26 -7.72
N GLN A 190 -14.10 6.51 -8.01
CA GLN A 190 -13.11 7.57 -8.20
C GLN A 190 -12.15 7.59 -7.01
N CYS A 191 -10.85 7.55 -7.25
CA CYS A 191 -9.91 7.84 -6.18
C CYS A 191 -10.07 9.30 -5.77
N ALA A 192 -9.85 9.61 -4.50
CA ALA A 192 -9.84 11.01 -4.11
C ALA A 192 -8.75 11.71 -4.94
N ALA A 193 -9.15 12.55 -5.90
CA ALA A 193 -8.23 13.24 -6.78
C ALA A 193 -7.21 13.98 -5.92
N LEU A 194 -5.93 13.66 -6.08
CA LEU A 194 -4.88 14.42 -5.43
C LEU A 194 -5.00 15.88 -5.91
N PRO A 195 -5.17 16.86 -5.02
CA PRO A 195 -5.17 18.24 -5.41
C PRO A 195 -3.84 18.62 -6.07
N PRO A 196 -3.79 19.69 -6.89
CA PRO A 196 -2.54 20.15 -7.50
C PRO A 196 -1.43 20.37 -6.46
N PRO A 197 -0.14 20.30 -6.83
CA PRO A 197 0.94 20.51 -5.87
C PRO A 197 0.78 21.80 -5.05
N GLY A 198 0.99 21.69 -3.74
CA GLY A 198 0.74 22.76 -2.79
C GLY A 198 -0.73 22.97 -2.40
N MET A 199 -1.63 22.02 -2.71
CA MET A 199 -3.04 22.04 -2.29
C MET A 199 -3.43 20.74 -1.55
N CYS A 200 -4.50 20.80 -0.77
CA CYS A 200 -5.18 19.64 -0.19
C CYS A 200 -6.69 19.88 -0.13
N ASP A 201 -7.46 18.79 -0.03
CA ASP A 201 -8.90 18.80 0.18
C ASP A 201 -9.22 18.85 1.68
N ASP A 202 -9.81 19.96 2.11
CA ASP A 202 -10.28 20.20 3.47
C ASP A 202 -11.79 19.99 3.54
N GLY A 203 -12.22 18.73 3.60
CA GLY A 203 -13.63 18.36 3.73
C GLY A 203 -14.50 18.77 2.54
N GLY A 204 -13.98 18.64 1.32
CA GLY A 204 -14.65 19.01 0.06
C GLY A 204 -14.24 20.39 -0.47
N THR A 205 -13.37 21.12 0.24
CA THR A 205 -12.84 22.41 -0.19
C THR A 205 -11.35 22.30 -0.48
N ILE A 206 -10.98 22.40 -1.77
CA ILE A 206 -9.57 22.47 -2.15
C ILE A 206 -8.98 23.81 -1.70
N ARG A 207 -7.95 23.76 -0.86
CA ARG A 207 -7.21 24.94 -0.37
C ARG A 207 -5.69 24.73 -0.44
N PRO A 208 -4.90 25.82 -0.44
CA PRO A 208 -3.44 25.70 -0.31
C PRO A 208 -3.03 24.99 0.98
N LEU A 209 -1.92 24.26 0.92
CA LEU A 209 -1.26 23.69 2.09
C LEU A 209 -0.80 24.79 3.03
N ILE A 210 -1.07 24.61 4.33
CA ILE A 210 -0.51 25.42 5.39
C ILE A 210 0.82 24.78 5.78
N LYS A 211 1.93 25.23 5.18
CA LYS A 211 3.26 24.69 5.51
C LYS A 211 3.68 25.08 6.93
N PRO A 212 4.46 24.23 7.65
CA PRO A 212 4.96 24.57 8.97
C PRO A 212 5.78 25.86 8.93
N LEU A 213 5.54 26.76 9.89
CA LEU A 213 6.41 27.91 10.10
C LEU A 213 7.79 27.43 10.59
N PRO A 214 8.85 28.22 10.40
CA PRO A 214 10.13 27.95 11.03
C PRO A 214 9.95 27.70 12.53
N THR A 215 10.65 26.70 13.06
CA THR A 215 10.61 26.26 14.48
C THR A 215 9.30 25.64 14.99
N GLN A 216 8.28 25.49 14.14
CA GLN A 216 6.96 25.01 14.55
C GLN A 216 6.86 23.48 14.66
N LEU A 217 7.64 22.76 13.84
CA LEU A 217 7.69 21.31 13.79
C LEU A 217 8.91 20.85 14.57
N VAL A 218 8.73 20.04 15.60
CA VAL A 218 9.83 19.53 16.45
C VAL A 218 9.73 18.01 16.53
N ILE A 219 10.80 17.29 16.20
CA ILE A 219 10.92 15.84 16.42
C ILE A 219 11.08 15.59 17.92
N THR A 220 10.13 14.87 18.51
CA THR A 220 10.00 14.73 19.97
C THR A 220 10.30 13.33 20.48
N GLU A 221 10.09 12.30 19.68
CA GLU A 221 10.26 10.92 20.14
C GLU A 221 10.63 9.99 18.99
N LEU A 222 11.45 8.96 19.25
CA LEU A 222 11.77 7.92 18.28
C LEU A 222 12.02 6.55 18.93
N LEU A 223 11.60 5.49 18.25
CA LEU A 223 11.93 4.11 18.57
C LEU A 223 12.68 3.49 17.38
N ALA A 224 14.01 3.48 17.47
CA ALA A 224 14.88 2.92 16.44
C ALA A 224 15.21 1.44 16.65
N ASN A 225 15.03 0.91 17.87
CA ASN A 225 15.25 -0.51 18.19
C ASN A 225 14.04 -1.13 18.89
N PRO A 226 12.89 -1.28 18.22
CA PRO A 226 11.74 -1.98 18.80
C PRO A 226 12.06 -3.43 19.18
N ALA A 227 11.36 -3.95 20.18
CA ALA A 227 11.45 -5.35 20.55
C ALA A 227 11.17 -6.26 19.35
N ASN A 228 11.97 -7.31 19.17
CA ASN A 228 11.59 -8.38 18.25
C ASN A 228 10.52 -9.25 18.91
N VAL A 229 9.43 -9.51 18.19
CA VAL A 229 8.36 -10.42 18.63
C VAL A 229 8.19 -11.54 17.59
N VAL A 230 7.37 -12.54 17.92
CA VAL A 230 7.08 -13.61 16.96
C VAL A 230 6.50 -12.97 15.67
N ASN A 231 7.08 -13.32 14.52
CA ASN A 231 6.75 -12.84 13.17
C ASN A 231 7.10 -11.39 12.82
N PHE A 232 7.50 -10.55 13.78
CA PHE A 232 7.83 -9.15 13.51
C PHE A 232 9.21 -8.79 14.03
N THR A 233 9.99 -8.18 13.14
CA THR A 233 11.36 -7.76 13.40
C THR A 233 11.44 -6.26 13.58
N ASP A 234 12.57 -5.84 14.16
CA ASP A 234 13.03 -4.45 14.27
C ASP A 234 12.62 -3.57 13.06
N ALA A 235 13.03 -3.98 11.86
CA ALA A 235 12.85 -3.24 10.61
C ALA A 235 11.39 -2.96 10.18
N GLN A 236 10.39 -3.52 10.88
CA GLN A 236 8.97 -3.32 10.58
C GLN A 236 8.25 -2.46 11.62
N ARG A 237 8.88 -2.18 12.76
CA ARG A 237 8.23 -1.61 13.95
C ARG A 237 8.83 -0.27 14.38
N GLU A 238 9.81 0.25 13.63
CA GLU A 238 10.45 1.54 13.92
C GLU A 238 9.46 2.69 13.69
N TRP A 239 9.54 3.72 14.53
CA TRP A 239 8.70 4.91 14.42
C TRP A 239 9.40 6.15 14.98
N PHE A 240 8.92 7.32 14.57
CA PHE A 240 9.26 8.60 15.20
C PHE A 240 8.06 9.54 15.18
N GLU A 241 8.10 10.53 16.04
CA GLU A 241 7.02 11.48 16.26
C GLU A 241 7.53 12.92 16.17
N ILE A 242 6.66 13.79 15.67
CA ILE A 242 6.79 15.23 15.77
C ILE A 242 5.69 15.83 16.65
N GLN A 243 5.98 17.01 17.20
CA GLN A 243 5.00 17.90 17.81
C GLN A 243 4.91 19.22 17.03
N ASN A 244 3.69 19.73 16.87
CA ASN A 244 3.46 21.12 16.49
C ASN A 244 3.56 22.01 17.73
N THR A 245 4.71 22.66 17.93
CA THR A 245 4.97 23.54 19.09
C THR A 245 4.52 24.98 18.86
N GLY A 246 3.97 25.28 17.68
CA GLY A 246 3.40 26.58 17.34
C GLY A 246 1.96 26.77 17.82
N VAL A 247 1.37 27.88 17.40
CA VAL A 247 0.01 28.31 17.82
C VAL A 247 -1.05 28.17 16.74
N THR A 248 -0.68 27.69 15.55
CA THR A 248 -1.59 27.42 14.43
C THR A 248 -1.40 25.99 13.95
N ALA A 249 -2.39 25.42 13.25
CA ALA A 249 -2.21 24.14 12.56
C ALA A 249 -1.25 24.28 11.36
N PHE A 250 -0.67 23.17 10.93
CA PHE A 250 0.00 23.02 9.63
C PHE A 250 -0.37 21.67 8.99
N ASP A 251 -0.18 21.53 7.68
CA ASP A 251 -0.46 20.30 6.94
C ASP A 251 0.84 19.51 6.68
N LEU A 252 0.76 18.18 6.85
CA LEU A 252 1.87 17.25 6.58
C LEU A 252 2.07 16.94 5.10
N ASN A 253 1.08 17.26 4.26
CA ASN A 253 1.11 16.95 2.84
C ASN A 253 2.38 17.53 2.20
N GLU A 254 3.00 16.71 1.34
CA GLU A 254 4.24 16.99 0.61
C GLU A 254 5.48 17.23 1.47
N LEU A 255 5.41 17.05 2.80
CA LEU A 255 6.64 17.00 3.60
C LEU A 255 7.38 15.69 3.31
N GLU A 256 8.71 15.77 3.31
CA GLU A 256 9.60 14.63 3.10
C GLU A 256 10.17 14.15 4.43
N LEU A 257 9.97 12.87 4.75
CA LEU A 257 10.58 12.17 5.88
C LEU A 257 11.86 11.51 5.40
N ALA A 258 13.01 11.91 5.92
CA ALA A 258 14.30 11.55 5.35
C ALA A 258 15.39 11.31 6.40
N ARG A 259 16.57 10.94 5.87
CA ARG A 259 17.86 11.01 6.57
C ARG A 259 18.74 12.05 5.90
N THR A 260 19.68 12.60 6.65
CA THR A 260 20.68 13.56 6.17
C THR A 260 21.44 12.99 4.98
N GLY A 261 21.40 13.73 3.87
CA GLY A 261 22.07 13.36 2.61
C GLY A 261 21.41 12.24 1.80
N ALA A 262 20.21 11.78 2.18
CA ALA A 262 19.42 10.83 1.41
C ALA A 262 18.08 11.45 0.97
N ASN A 263 17.51 10.89 -0.11
CA ASN A 263 16.10 11.08 -0.43
C ASN A 263 15.25 10.26 0.55
N GLY A 264 14.08 10.77 0.87
CA GLY A 264 13.12 10.24 1.82
C GLY A 264 11.77 9.91 1.20
N ASN A 265 10.77 9.78 2.06
CA ASN A 265 9.39 9.51 1.71
C ASN A 265 8.59 10.81 1.75
N VAL A 266 7.99 11.19 0.62
CA VAL A 266 7.08 12.34 0.56
C VAL A 266 5.68 11.92 0.99
N ILE A 267 5.09 12.64 1.93
CA ILE A 267 3.72 12.38 2.41
C ILE A 267 2.72 12.79 1.33
N GLN A 268 2.12 11.81 0.66
CA GLN A 268 1.08 12.05 -0.33
C GLN A 268 -0.30 11.79 0.28
N SER A 269 -1.22 12.75 0.14
CA SER A 269 -2.62 12.59 0.51
C SER A 269 -3.48 13.62 -0.23
N ALA A 270 -4.69 13.23 -0.62
CA ALA A 270 -5.67 14.15 -1.19
C ALA A 270 -6.22 15.06 -0.09
N LEU A 271 -6.50 14.49 1.09
CA LEU A 271 -7.03 15.21 2.24
C LEU A 271 -5.94 16.01 2.94
N CYS A 272 -6.31 17.12 3.55
CA CYS A 272 -5.42 17.86 4.43
C CYS A 272 -5.07 17.03 5.66
N LYS A 273 -3.81 16.64 5.81
CA LYS A 273 -3.27 15.98 7.01
C LYS A 273 -2.80 17.03 7.99
N SER A 274 -3.74 17.70 8.65
CA SER A 274 -3.44 18.82 9.56
C SER A 274 -3.01 18.33 10.95
N VAL A 275 -1.94 18.95 11.48
CA VAL A 275 -1.51 18.82 12.87
C VAL A 275 -1.89 20.10 13.61
N GLU A 276 -2.87 20.00 14.50
CA GLU A 276 -3.33 21.13 15.32
C GLU A 276 -2.22 21.69 16.22
N ALA A 277 -2.39 22.93 16.70
CA ALA A 277 -1.47 23.53 17.66
C ALA A 277 -1.33 22.68 18.93
N GLY A 278 -0.10 22.34 19.31
CA GLY A 278 0.20 21.41 20.41
C GLY A 278 -0.03 19.93 20.08
N GLY A 279 -0.53 19.62 18.88
CA GLY A 279 -0.79 18.26 18.41
C GLY A 279 0.47 17.51 18.00
N PHE A 280 0.31 16.19 17.84
CA PHE A 280 1.39 15.26 17.50
C PHE A 280 1.09 14.55 16.18
N ALA A 281 2.13 14.28 15.39
CA ALA A 281 2.05 13.40 14.23
C ALA A 281 3.05 12.26 14.33
N LEU A 282 2.55 11.05 14.08
CA LEU A 282 3.26 9.79 14.27
C LEU A 282 3.58 9.16 12.93
N PHE A 283 4.85 8.79 12.73
CA PHE A 283 5.34 8.16 11.51
C PHE A 283 5.96 6.81 11.82
N ALA A 284 5.66 5.78 11.03
CA ALA A 284 6.12 4.42 11.30
C ALA A 284 6.49 3.63 10.05
N ARG A 285 7.21 2.52 10.21
CA ARG A 285 7.48 1.56 9.13
C ARG A 285 6.25 0.83 8.60
N SER A 286 5.24 0.67 9.45
CA SER A 286 3.96 0.04 9.11
C SER A 286 2.81 0.85 9.71
N ALA A 287 1.73 1.02 8.93
CA ALA A 287 0.47 1.55 9.41
C ALA A 287 -0.43 0.47 10.05
N ASP A 288 -0.07 -0.81 9.91
CA ASP A 288 -0.79 -1.93 10.51
C ASP A 288 -0.50 -1.98 12.03
N PRO A 289 -1.54 -1.81 12.88
CA PRO A 289 -1.38 -1.86 14.33
C PRO A 289 -0.83 -3.21 14.82
N ASP A 290 -1.16 -4.33 14.18
CA ASP A 290 -0.69 -5.64 14.62
C ASP A 290 0.81 -5.83 14.38
N VAL A 291 1.35 -5.20 13.33
CA VAL A 291 2.79 -5.18 13.05
C VAL A 291 3.51 -4.24 14.01
N ASN A 292 3.00 -3.01 14.18
CA ASN A 292 3.74 -1.91 14.80
C ASN A 292 3.59 -1.81 16.34
N ALA A 293 3.26 -2.92 17.01
CA ALA A 293 3.07 -2.96 18.48
C ALA A 293 1.82 -2.23 18.97
N MET A 294 0.75 -2.22 18.18
CA MET A 294 -0.52 -1.54 18.46
C MET A 294 -0.33 -0.04 18.66
N LEU A 295 0.45 0.61 17.78
CA LEU A 295 0.52 2.07 17.77
C LEU A 295 -0.89 2.65 17.52
N PRO A 296 -1.15 3.86 18.06
CA PRO A 296 -2.25 4.68 17.56
C PRO A 296 -2.15 4.90 16.05
N THR A 297 -3.20 5.47 15.45
CA THR A 297 -3.23 5.79 14.01
C THR A 297 -1.91 6.41 13.55
N VAL A 298 -1.33 5.92 12.47
CA VAL A 298 -0.08 6.45 11.89
C VAL A 298 -0.42 7.47 10.81
N ASP A 299 0.20 8.65 10.84
CA ASP A 299 -0.09 9.74 9.89
C ASP A 299 0.59 9.52 8.54
N ALA A 300 1.78 8.94 8.50
CA ALA A 300 2.44 8.51 7.28
C ALA A 300 3.48 7.41 7.55
N THR A 301 3.81 6.63 6.53
CA THR A 301 4.85 5.61 6.63
C THR A 301 6.17 6.05 5.99
N PHE A 302 7.27 5.46 6.44
CA PHE A 302 8.60 5.67 5.87
C PHE A 302 9.33 4.36 5.60
N THR A 303 10.30 4.38 4.67
CA THR A 303 10.95 3.16 4.15
C THR A 303 12.43 3.06 4.48
N PHE A 304 13.04 4.11 5.02
CA PHE A 304 14.41 4.06 5.53
C PHE A 304 14.45 3.41 6.92
N ALA A 305 15.58 2.80 7.28
CA ALA A 305 15.80 2.27 8.62
C ALA A 305 16.31 3.36 9.57
N LEU A 306 15.81 3.35 10.80
CA LEU A 306 16.36 4.07 11.94
C LEU A 306 17.45 3.19 12.56
N VAL A 307 18.72 3.52 12.28
CA VAL A 307 19.83 2.69 12.74
C VAL A 307 19.89 2.61 14.28
N ASP A 308 20.17 1.43 14.83
CA ASP A 308 20.34 1.16 16.27
C ASP A 308 21.48 1.94 16.95
N THR A 309 22.41 2.43 16.13
CA THR A 309 23.61 3.13 16.57
C THR A 309 23.39 4.64 16.46
N THR A 310 24.43 5.40 16.13
CA THR A 310 24.25 6.82 15.87
C THR A 310 23.54 7.01 14.53
N GLY A 311 22.37 7.65 14.57
CA GLY A 311 21.54 7.92 13.41
C GLY A 311 21.07 9.37 13.35
N ASN A 312 20.26 9.66 12.33
CA ASN A 312 19.59 10.95 12.18
C ASN A 312 18.21 10.76 11.56
N ILE A 313 17.34 11.74 11.82
CA ILE A 313 16.01 11.87 11.24
C ILE A 313 15.87 13.31 10.80
N GLU A 314 15.26 13.52 9.64
CA GLU A 314 15.09 14.83 9.05
C GLU A 314 13.69 14.96 8.44
N VAL A 315 13.04 16.10 8.66
CA VAL A 315 11.78 16.45 8.01
C VAL A 315 11.99 17.69 7.14
N ARG A 316 11.63 17.62 5.87
CA ARG A 316 11.88 18.68 4.87
C ARG A 316 10.61 19.14 4.17
N ASP A 317 10.64 20.39 3.70
CA ASP A 317 9.74 20.92 2.68
C ASP A 317 10.57 21.31 1.45
N GLY A 318 10.59 20.44 0.44
CA GLY A 318 11.49 20.55 -0.70
C GLY A 318 12.96 20.61 -0.26
N ALA A 319 13.64 21.73 -0.53
CA ALA A 319 15.04 21.93 -0.15
C ALA A 319 15.22 22.48 1.28
N THR A 320 14.14 22.87 1.95
CA THR A 320 14.19 23.45 3.30
C THR A 320 14.11 22.35 4.34
N ILE A 321 15.10 22.29 5.23
CA ILE A 321 15.05 21.45 6.43
C ILE A 321 14.17 22.16 7.46
N LEU A 322 13.07 21.52 7.85
CA LEU A 322 12.18 22.05 8.89
C LEU A 322 12.72 21.70 10.28
N ASP A 323 13.19 20.46 10.42
CA ASP A 323 13.82 19.96 11.62
C ASP A 323 14.71 18.76 11.33
N VAL A 324 15.76 18.59 12.13
CA VAL A 324 16.71 17.49 12.03
C VAL A 324 17.24 17.15 13.41
N ILE A 325 17.32 15.87 13.73
CA ILE A 325 17.99 15.43 14.96
C ILE A 325 19.08 14.42 14.64
N THR A 326 20.09 14.37 15.50
CA THR A 326 21.00 13.24 15.60
C THR A 326 20.79 12.53 16.92
N TYR A 327 20.72 11.21 16.90
CA TYR A 327 20.50 10.41 18.10
C TYR A 327 21.65 9.41 18.30
N PRO A 328 22.07 9.16 19.55
CA PRO A 328 23.10 8.18 19.86
C PRO A 328 22.53 6.75 19.77
N SER A 329 23.36 5.74 20.06
CA SER A 329 22.88 4.36 20.17
C SER A 329 21.67 4.24 21.10
N VAL A 330 20.67 3.48 20.67
CA VAL A 330 19.41 3.28 21.40
C VAL A 330 19.41 1.97 22.19
N THR A 331 18.44 1.84 23.11
CA THR A 331 18.21 0.60 23.87
C THR A 331 17.04 -0.14 23.24
N SER A 332 17.15 -1.46 23.12
CA SER A 332 16.04 -2.26 22.60
C SER A 332 14.76 -2.07 23.42
N ALA A 333 13.63 -2.09 22.72
CA ALA A 333 12.29 -1.92 23.26
C ALA A 333 12.01 -0.56 23.94
N THR A 334 12.87 0.44 23.75
CA THR A 334 12.81 1.70 24.50
C THR A 334 12.95 2.91 23.58
N ALA A 335 11.91 3.74 23.50
CA ALA A 335 11.99 4.98 22.75
C ALA A 335 12.92 6.00 23.42
N LYS A 336 13.55 6.86 22.60
CA LYS A 336 14.17 8.10 23.04
C LYS A 336 13.15 9.21 22.95
N GLN A 337 12.84 9.83 24.09
CA GLN A 337 11.88 10.92 24.19
C GLN A 337 12.60 12.22 24.59
N LEU A 338 12.23 13.33 23.97
CA LEU A 338 12.68 14.67 24.28
C LEU A 338 12.03 15.16 25.57
N ASP A 339 12.81 15.80 26.44
CA ASP A 339 12.29 16.53 27.59
C ASP A 339 11.29 17.61 27.11
N PRO A 340 10.03 17.61 27.60
CA PRO A 340 9.03 18.62 27.22
C PRO A 340 9.50 20.07 27.40
N ASP A 341 10.39 20.36 28.36
CA ASP A 341 10.92 21.71 28.59
C ASP A 341 11.93 22.14 27.51
N SER A 342 12.38 21.18 26.69
CA SER A 342 13.30 21.37 25.58
C SER A 342 12.65 21.22 24.19
N ALA A 343 11.31 21.19 24.10
CA ALA A 343 10.54 21.01 22.87
C ALA A 343 10.64 22.20 21.90
N THR A 344 11.81 22.38 21.30
CA THR A 344 12.12 23.36 20.26
C THR A 344 13.08 22.74 19.24
N VAL A 345 13.11 23.26 18.01
CA VAL A 345 14.02 22.78 16.94
C VAL A 345 15.52 22.95 17.20
N ILE A 346 15.89 23.60 18.30
CA ILE A 346 17.29 23.69 18.75
C ILE A 346 17.48 22.87 20.02
N GLY A 347 16.45 22.77 20.86
CA GLY A 347 16.46 21.95 22.06
C GLY A 347 16.57 20.46 21.73
N ASN A 348 15.95 20.01 20.64
CA ASN A 348 16.05 18.62 20.17
C ASN A 348 17.36 18.30 19.40
N ASP A 349 18.20 19.29 19.10
CA ASP A 349 19.57 19.03 18.61
C ASP A 349 20.51 18.52 19.73
N THR A 350 20.13 18.75 20.98
CA THR A 350 20.97 18.44 22.14
C THR A 350 20.66 17.05 22.68
N ALA A 351 21.53 16.09 22.40
CA ALA A 351 21.32 14.69 22.79
C ALA A 351 21.05 14.45 24.29
N THR A 352 21.54 15.33 25.18
CA THR A 352 21.26 15.23 26.64
C THR A 352 19.85 15.64 27.03
N ASN A 353 19.10 16.29 26.13
CA ASN A 353 17.69 16.60 26.35
C ASN A 353 16.78 15.40 26.02
N PHE A 354 17.34 14.29 25.52
CA PHE A 354 16.62 13.05 25.33
C PHE A 354 16.90 12.05 26.45
N CYS A 355 15.84 11.45 26.98
CA CYS A 355 15.91 10.34 27.92
C CYS A 355 15.21 9.09 27.37
N ASN A 356 15.38 7.98 28.06
CA ASN A 356 14.67 6.74 27.72
C ASN A 356 13.22 6.84 28.22
N ALA A 357 12.26 6.55 27.35
CA ALA A 357 10.86 6.46 27.72
C ALA A 357 10.61 5.27 28.66
N THR A 358 9.67 5.44 29.59
CA THR A 358 9.36 4.43 30.62
C THR A 358 7.91 3.95 30.58
N ALA A 359 7.02 4.69 29.92
CA ALA A 359 5.62 4.32 29.78
C ALA A 359 5.47 3.19 28.74
N PRO A 360 4.86 2.04 29.06
CA PRO A 360 4.51 1.05 28.04
C PRO A 360 3.36 1.58 27.17
N TYR A 361 3.37 1.23 25.89
CA TYR A 361 2.26 1.51 24.96
C TYR A 361 1.79 0.24 24.26
N GLY A 362 0.59 0.29 23.66
CA GLY A 362 0.07 -0.76 22.78
C GLY A 362 0.07 -2.16 23.41
N ASP A 363 0.80 -3.09 22.80
CA ASP A 363 0.95 -4.49 23.27
C ASP A 363 1.90 -4.67 24.47
N ALA A 364 2.44 -3.56 25.00
CA ALA A 364 3.41 -3.48 26.08
C ALA A 364 4.78 -4.15 25.79
N SER A 365 5.08 -4.45 24.52
CA SER A 365 6.41 -4.93 24.12
C SER A 365 7.47 -3.82 24.05
N ASN A 366 7.05 -2.56 24.00
CA ASN A 366 7.92 -1.38 23.92
C ASN A 366 7.48 -0.28 24.91
N THR A 367 8.38 0.66 25.21
CA THR A 367 8.07 1.91 25.93
C THR A 367 8.17 3.14 25.03
N GLY A 368 7.28 4.10 25.27
CA GLY A 368 7.12 5.35 24.53
C GLY A 368 5.79 6.04 24.83
N THR A 369 5.59 7.24 24.28
CA THR A 369 4.37 8.04 24.43
C THR A 369 3.74 8.45 23.09
N PRO A 370 3.53 7.51 22.14
CA PRO A 370 3.01 7.85 20.82
C PRO A 370 1.64 8.56 20.91
N ARG A 371 1.53 9.69 20.22
CA ARG A 371 0.44 10.67 20.22
C ARG A 371 0.14 11.33 21.57
N ALA A 372 1.11 11.38 22.46
CA ALA A 372 0.96 12.00 23.77
C ALA A 372 2.21 12.81 24.15
N ALA A 373 2.05 13.72 25.13
CA ALA A 373 3.19 14.45 25.64
C ALA A 373 4.19 13.50 26.34
N ASN A 374 5.46 13.65 26.00
CA ASN A 374 6.56 12.93 26.65
C ASN A 374 6.57 13.15 28.17
N ALA A 375 7.06 12.16 28.90
CA ALA A 375 7.34 12.35 30.32
C ALA A 375 8.58 13.24 30.52
N GLN A 376 8.61 13.99 31.63
CA GLN A 376 9.78 14.77 32.04
C GLN A 376 11.02 13.88 32.18
N CYS A 377 12.16 14.35 31.70
CA CYS A 377 13.42 13.64 31.85
C CYS A 377 13.98 13.80 33.28
N PRO A 378 14.69 12.78 33.80
CA PRO A 378 15.13 12.72 35.20
C PRO A 378 16.33 13.62 35.55
#